data_AF-A0A916SUI9-F1
#
_entry.id   AF-A0A916SUI9-F1
#
_cell.length_a   1.000
_cell.length_b   1.000
_cell.length_c   1.000
_cell.angle_alpha   90.00
_cell.angle_beta   90.00
_cell.angle_gamma   90.00
#
_symmetry.space_group_name_H-M   'P 1'
#
loop_
_entity.id
_entity.type
_entity.pdbx_description
1 polymer ?
#
loop_
_entity_poly.entity_id
_entity_poly.type
_entity_poly.pdbx_seq_one_letter_code
_entity_poly.pdbx_strand_id
1 'polypeptide(L)'
;MPAKKVEIGESGRTVALNVAFHRASQGMTAAELAAKVNANGRALAQQTIGEIENLRRRCDVDDLIALAQGLGVSPATLLMPRSDDPHESVAFTGGDIDEPGSTGRQRMPAHVVWQWLCARMPLIHPSEHDSDPTHYEQYVEYFDQRATPAWSRIDRSRDDEA
;
A
#
# COMPACT_ATOMS: atom_id res chain seq x y z
N MET A 1 5.76 -0.98 -34.08
CA MET A 1 5.20 -1.84 -33.01
C MET A 1 4.28 -0.97 -32.17
N PRO A 2 2.96 -1.23 -32.06
CA PRO A 2 2.13 -0.49 -31.12
C PRO A 2 2.63 -0.73 -29.69
N ALA A 3 2.72 0.33 -28.88
CA ALA A 3 3.13 0.19 -27.48
C ALA A 3 2.18 -0.78 -26.78
N LYS A 4 2.73 -1.83 -26.16
CA LYS A 4 1.94 -2.81 -25.40
C LYS A 4 1.13 -2.04 -24.35
N LYS A 5 -0.20 -2.21 -24.36
CA LYS A 5 -1.06 -1.59 -23.34
C LYS A 5 -0.53 -2.02 -21.98
N VAL A 6 -0.13 -1.02 -21.22
CA VAL A 6 0.38 -1.17 -19.87
C VAL A 6 -0.72 -1.81 -19.02
N GLU A 7 -0.52 -3.06 -18.61
CA GLU A 7 -1.47 -3.77 -17.75
C GLU A 7 -1.36 -3.23 -16.32
N ILE A 8 -2.50 -3.00 -15.67
CA ILE A 8 -2.56 -2.52 -14.28
C ILE A 8 -2.60 -3.77 -13.38
N GLY A 9 -1.65 -3.90 -12.45
CA GLY A 9 -1.59 -5.00 -11.49
C GLY A 9 -2.53 -4.79 -10.29
N GLU A 10 -2.60 -5.76 -9.38
CA GLU A 10 -3.54 -5.73 -8.24
C GLU A 10 -3.36 -4.50 -7.35
N SER A 11 -2.13 -4.12 -7.00
CA SER A 11 -1.89 -2.92 -6.19
C SER A 11 -2.36 -1.64 -6.90
N GLY A 12 -2.22 -1.57 -8.23
CA GLY A 12 -2.74 -0.44 -9.00
C GLY A 12 -4.27 -0.39 -9.01
N ARG A 13 -4.92 -1.56 -9.02
CA ARG A 13 -6.38 -1.67 -8.85
C ARG A 13 -6.82 -1.26 -7.45
N THR A 14 -6.11 -1.72 -6.42
CA THR A 14 -6.34 -1.34 -5.02
C THR A 14 -6.27 0.17 -4.84
N VAL A 15 -5.21 0.81 -5.32
CA VAL A 15 -5.06 2.28 -5.22
C VAL A 15 -6.21 2.99 -5.92
N ALA A 16 -6.58 2.59 -7.14
CA ALA A 16 -7.70 3.20 -7.86
C ALA A 16 -9.03 3.09 -7.10
N LEU A 17 -9.34 1.91 -6.54
CA LEU A 17 -10.55 1.67 -5.76
C LEU A 17 -10.55 2.49 -4.46
N ASN A 18 -9.41 2.56 -3.76
CA ASN A 18 -9.28 3.31 -2.52
C ASN A 18 -9.38 4.82 -2.74
N VAL A 19 -8.78 5.34 -3.82
CA VAL A 19 -8.92 6.75 -4.21
C VAL A 19 -10.40 7.09 -4.45
N ALA A 20 -11.09 6.28 -5.25
CA ALA A 20 -12.52 6.47 -5.53
C ALA A 20 -13.36 6.40 -4.24
N PHE A 21 -13.09 5.42 -3.38
CA PHE A 21 -13.79 5.23 -2.12
C PHE A 21 -13.61 6.41 -1.16
N HIS A 22 -12.37 6.80 -0.87
CA HIS A 22 -12.09 7.90 0.06
C HIS A 22 -12.58 9.25 -0.48
N ARG A 23 -12.50 9.47 -1.80
CA ARG A 23 -13.07 10.66 -2.42
C ARG A 23 -14.59 10.70 -2.24
N ALA A 24 -15.27 9.59 -2.55
CA ALA A 24 -16.73 9.49 -2.45
C ALA A 24 -17.23 9.57 -1.00
N SER A 25 -16.52 8.96 -0.03
CA SER A 25 -16.90 9.01 1.39
C SER A 25 -16.80 10.41 1.99
N GLN A 26 -15.98 11.28 1.41
CA GLN A 26 -15.88 12.69 1.76
C GLN A 26 -16.84 13.59 0.96
N GLY A 27 -17.69 13.02 0.10
CA GLY A 27 -18.63 13.77 -0.75
C GLY A 27 -17.95 14.60 -1.84
N MET A 28 -16.68 14.33 -2.17
CA MET A 28 -15.91 15.14 -3.12
C MET A 28 -16.11 14.67 -4.55
N THR A 29 -16.19 15.64 -5.47
CA THR A 29 -16.04 15.42 -6.90
C THR A 29 -14.56 15.23 -7.27
N ALA A 30 -14.29 14.65 -8.44
CA ALA A 30 -12.92 14.55 -8.95
C ALA A 30 -12.29 15.95 -9.20
N ALA A 31 -13.10 16.97 -9.48
CA ALA A 31 -12.63 18.34 -9.65
C ALA A 31 -12.13 18.93 -8.33
N GLU A 32 -12.85 18.70 -7.23
CA GLU A 32 -12.45 19.15 -5.91
C GLU A 32 -11.19 18.44 -5.41
N LEU A 33 -11.06 17.13 -5.66
CA LEU A 33 -9.83 16.42 -5.35
C LEU A 33 -8.65 16.96 -6.17
N ALA A 34 -8.84 17.22 -7.47
CA ALA A 34 -7.82 17.85 -8.30
C ALA A 34 -7.41 19.22 -7.74
N ALA A 35 -8.37 20.06 -7.36
CA ALA A 35 -8.08 21.37 -6.75
C ALA A 35 -7.24 21.25 -5.47
N LYS A 36 -7.56 20.29 -4.59
CA LYS A 36 -6.77 20.02 -3.38
C LYS A 36 -5.35 19.55 -3.69
N VAL A 37 -5.20 18.62 -4.62
CA VAL A 37 -3.88 18.11 -5.03
C VAL A 37 -3.03 19.25 -5.64
N ASN A 38 -3.63 20.07 -6.50
CA ASN A 38 -2.98 21.22 -7.12
C ASN A 38 -2.54 22.27 -6.09
N ALA A 39 -3.36 22.52 -5.06
CA ALA A 39 -3.02 23.44 -3.97
C ALA A 39 -1.76 23.00 -3.19
N ASN A 40 -1.44 21.70 -3.19
CA ASN A 40 -0.23 21.15 -2.57
C ASN A 40 0.99 21.13 -3.52
N GLY A 41 0.89 21.77 -4.69
CA GLY A 41 2.02 21.97 -5.61
C GLY A 41 2.22 20.86 -6.66
N ARG A 42 1.35 19.85 -6.72
CA ARG A 42 1.38 18.83 -7.79
C ARG A 42 0.26 19.09 -8.80
N ALA A 43 0.64 19.37 -10.05
CA ALA A 43 -0.33 19.49 -11.13
C ALA A 43 -0.98 18.13 -11.46
N LEU A 44 -2.24 17.96 -11.08
CA LEU A 44 -3.07 16.78 -11.38
C LEU A 44 -4.45 17.20 -11.87
N ALA A 45 -4.78 16.83 -13.11
CA ALA A 45 -6.06 17.18 -13.71
C ALA A 45 -7.20 16.28 -13.22
N GLN A 46 -8.42 16.81 -13.14
CA GLN A 46 -9.64 16.03 -12.87
C GLN A 46 -9.77 14.81 -13.79
N GLN A 47 -9.46 14.97 -15.08
CA GLN A 47 -9.52 13.87 -16.04
C GLN A 47 -8.56 12.75 -15.67
N THR A 48 -7.34 13.08 -15.23
CA THR A 48 -6.35 12.09 -14.77
C THR A 48 -6.87 11.29 -13.58
N ILE A 49 -7.47 11.96 -12.60
CA ILE A 49 -8.08 11.28 -11.44
C ILE A 49 -9.15 10.31 -11.91
N GLY A 50 -10.05 10.75 -12.79
CA GLY A 50 -11.07 9.89 -13.37
C GLY A 50 -10.50 8.70 -14.16
N GLU A 51 -9.38 8.88 -14.87
CA GLU A 51 -8.70 7.79 -15.58
C GLU A 51 -8.04 6.78 -14.63
N ILE A 52 -7.47 7.24 -13.51
CA ILE A 52 -6.91 6.38 -12.46
C ILE A 52 -8.03 5.55 -11.83
N GLU A 53 -9.10 6.19 -11.36
CA GLU A 53 -10.23 5.52 -10.70
C GLU A 53 -10.91 4.47 -11.60
N ASN A 54 -10.96 4.72 -12.90
CA ASN A 54 -11.54 3.81 -13.89
C ASN A 54 -10.54 2.83 -14.50
N LEU A 55 -9.32 2.69 -13.95
CA LEU A 55 -8.27 1.78 -14.45
C LEU A 55 -7.91 2.01 -15.93
N ARG A 56 -8.09 3.24 -16.41
CA ARG A 56 -7.70 3.68 -17.76
C ARG A 56 -6.27 4.20 -17.81
N ARG A 57 -5.70 4.57 -16.65
CA ARG A 57 -4.31 5.00 -16.46
C ARG A 57 -3.75 4.38 -15.17
N ARG A 58 -2.44 4.07 -15.15
CA ARG A 58 -1.72 3.71 -13.91
C ARG A 58 -1.59 4.95 -13.01
N CYS A 59 -1.85 4.78 -11.72
CA CYS A 59 -1.38 5.70 -10.69
C CYS A 59 0.14 5.53 -10.56
N ASP A 60 0.92 6.60 -10.79
CA ASP A 60 2.36 6.57 -10.51
C ASP A 60 2.64 6.87 -9.01
N VAL A 61 3.91 6.82 -8.61
CA VAL A 61 4.30 7.02 -7.20
C VAL A 61 4.03 8.45 -6.74
N ASP A 62 4.22 9.44 -7.60
CA ASP A 62 3.95 10.83 -7.24
C ASP A 62 2.45 11.10 -7.15
N ASP A 63 1.66 10.53 -8.07
CA ASP A 63 0.20 10.53 -8.05
C ASP A 63 -0.28 9.92 -6.73
N LEU A 64 0.28 8.78 -6.30
CA LEU A 64 -0.05 8.12 -5.04
C LEU A 64 0.17 9.04 -3.84
N ILE A 65 1.34 9.67 -3.73
CA ILE A 65 1.66 10.58 -2.62
C ILE A 65 0.74 11.80 -2.65
N ALA A 66 0.55 12.40 -3.82
CA ALA A 66 -0.26 13.60 -3.98
C ALA A 66 -1.75 13.34 -3.67
N LEU A 67 -2.29 12.20 -4.14
CA LEU A 67 -3.66 11.77 -3.86
C LEU A 67 -3.84 11.44 -2.36
N ALA A 68 -2.89 10.75 -1.73
CA ALA A 68 -2.93 10.48 -0.30
C ALA A 68 -3.01 11.79 0.50
N GLN A 69 -2.16 12.76 0.16
CA GLN A 69 -2.16 14.09 0.78
C GLN A 69 -3.48 14.84 0.53
N GLY A 70 -3.99 14.86 -0.70
CA GLY A 70 -5.25 15.53 -1.05
C GLY A 70 -6.48 14.92 -0.37
N LEU A 71 -6.46 13.61 -0.13
CA LEU A 71 -7.49 12.87 0.58
C LEU A 71 -7.33 12.90 2.11
N GLY A 72 -6.19 13.40 2.62
CA GLY A 72 -5.89 13.43 4.05
C GLY A 72 -5.67 12.04 4.65
N VAL A 73 -5.13 11.09 3.89
CA VAL A 73 -4.81 9.73 4.33
C VAL A 73 -3.34 9.40 4.11
N SER A 74 -2.85 8.30 4.69
CA SER A 74 -1.49 7.83 4.42
C SER A 74 -1.41 7.10 3.07
N PRO A 75 -0.23 7.04 2.41
CA PRO A 75 -0.04 6.20 1.24
C PRO A 75 -0.31 4.71 1.51
N ALA A 76 0.01 4.23 2.73
CA ALA A 76 -0.29 2.87 3.16
C ALA A 76 -1.80 2.58 3.12
N THR A 77 -2.63 3.56 3.52
CA THR A 77 -4.10 3.47 3.43
C THR A 77 -4.56 3.23 1.99
N LEU A 78 -3.96 3.94 1.01
CA LEU A 78 -4.30 3.73 -0.40
C LEU A 78 -3.74 2.42 -0.98
N LEU A 79 -2.64 1.91 -0.43
CA LEU A 79 -2.03 0.64 -0.85
C LEU A 79 -2.71 -0.60 -0.26
N MET A 80 -3.44 -0.46 0.85
CA MET A 80 -4.09 -1.58 1.54
C MET A 80 -5.36 -2.03 0.81
N PRO A 81 -5.47 -3.29 0.36
CA PRO A 81 -6.72 -3.80 -0.18
C PRO A 81 -7.85 -3.70 0.85
N ARG A 82 -9.04 -3.27 0.41
CA ARG A 82 -10.19 -3.17 1.32
C ARG A 82 -10.59 -4.56 1.80
N SER A 83 -10.75 -4.66 3.12
CA SER A 83 -11.31 -5.81 3.79
C SER A 83 -11.95 -5.31 5.10
N ASP A 84 -13.09 -5.91 5.44
CA ASP A 84 -13.79 -5.66 6.72
C ASP A 84 -13.41 -6.70 7.79
N ASP A 85 -12.59 -7.71 7.43
CA ASP A 85 -12.12 -8.78 8.32
C ASP A 85 -10.58 -8.87 8.29
N PRO A 86 -9.88 -8.69 9.43
CA PRO A 86 -8.42 -8.79 9.48
C PRO A 86 -7.86 -10.14 9.01
N HIS A 87 -8.66 -11.21 9.03
CA HIS A 87 -8.25 -12.56 8.62
C HIS A 87 -8.58 -12.89 7.16
N GLU A 88 -9.27 -12.01 6.44
CA GLU A 88 -9.57 -12.21 5.02
C GLU A 88 -8.27 -12.16 4.20
N SER A 89 -8.13 -13.12 3.27
CA SER A 89 -6.99 -13.20 2.36
C SER A 89 -7.08 -12.17 1.23
N VAL A 90 -6.30 -11.09 1.35
CA VAL A 90 -6.24 -10.02 0.34
C VAL A 90 -5.12 -10.25 -0.66
N ALA A 91 -5.32 -9.80 -1.90
CA ALA A 91 -4.33 -9.90 -2.96
C ALA A 91 -3.59 -8.57 -3.17
N PHE A 92 -2.31 -8.64 -3.52
CA PHE A 92 -1.50 -7.50 -3.91
C PHE A 92 -0.52 -7.90 -5.02
N THR A 93 0.12 -6.91 -5.65
CA THR A 93 1.10 -7.17 -6.71
C THR A 93 2.31 -7.90 -6.13
N GLY A 94 2.62 -9.07 -6.68
CA GLY A 94 3.70 -9.95 -6.23
C GLY A 94 3.30 -11.39 -6.54
N GLY A 95 4.23 -12.31 -6.75
CA GLY A 95 3.92 -13.72 -6.98
C GLY A 95 4.92 -14.58 -6.22
N ASP A 96 4.57 -15.85 -6.01
CA ASP A 96 5.54 -16.83 -5.52
C ASP A 96 6.74 -16.83 -6.45
N ILE A 97 7.91 -16.51 -5.90
CA ILE A 97 9.19 -16.45 -6.63
C ILE A 97 9.56 -17.81 -7.26
N ASP A 98 8.89 -18.88 -6.83
CA ASP A 98 9.23 -20.27 -7.14
C ASP A 98 8.26 -20.97 -8.13
N GLU A 99 7.17 -20.33 -8.59
CA GLU A 99 6.21 -20.99 -9.50
C GLU A 99 6.10 -20.30 -10.89
N PRO A 100 6.77 -20.85 -11.92
CA PRO A 100 6.64 -20.36 -13.29
C PRO A 100 5.20 -20.50 -13.81
N GLY A 101 4.56 -19.37 -14.11
CA GLY A 101 3.18 -19.34 -14.62
C GLY A 101 2.11 -19.00 -13.58
N SER A 102 2.49 -18.84 -12.31
CA SER A 102 1.61 -18.20 -11.32
C SER A 102 1.21 -16.81 -11.83
N THR A 103 -0.08 -16.52 -11.79
CA THR A 103 -0.64 -15.21 -12.21
C THR A 103 -0.36 -14.13 -11.16
N GLY A 104 0.89 -13.98 -10.72
CA GLY A 104 1.44 -12.78 -10.07
C GLY A 104 0.57 -12.18 -8.95
N ARG A 105 -0.08 -13.03 -8.14
CA ARG A 105 -0.95 -12.61 -7.03
C ARG A 105 -0.54 -13.33 -5.76
N GLN A 106 0.23 -12.65 -4.92
CA GLN A 106 0.46 -13.04 -3.54
C GLN A 106 -0.80 -12.74 -2.74
N ARG A 107 -1.19 -13.67 -1.87
CA ARG A 107 -2.32 -13.52 -0.96
C ARG A 107 -1.85 -13.69 0.47
N MET A 108 -2.26 -12.79 1.34
CA MET A 108 -1.96 -12.83 2.78
C MET A 108 -3.19 -12.33 3.56
N PRO A 109 -3.35 -12.72 4.84
CA PRO A 109 -4.37 -12.13 5.70
C PRO A 109 -4.23 -10.59 5.76
N ALA A 110 -5.35 -9.88 5.75
CA ALA A 110 -5.37 -8.41 5.69
C ALA A 110 -4.53 -7.75 6.78
N HIS A 111 -4.57 -8.26 8.02
CA HIS A 111 -3.77 -7.71 9.12
C HIS A 111 -2.26 -7.84 8.90
N VAL A 112 -1.79 -8.94 8.28
CA VAL A 112 -0.37 -9.14 7.95
C VAL A 112 0.09 -8.11 6.93
N VAL A 113 -0.69 -7.91 5.86
CA VAL A 113 -0.40 -6.90 4.83
C VAL A 113 -0.37 -5.50 5.43
N TRP A 114 -1.32 -5.16 6.30
CA TRP A 114 -1.36 -3.87 6.96
C TRP A 114 -0.14 -3.64 7.87
N GLN A 115 0.22 -4.62 8.71
CA GLN A 115 1.40 -4.53 9.55
C GLN A 115 2.67 -4.34 8.73
N TRP A 116 2.79 -5.02 7.59
CA TRP A 116 3.91 -4.85 6.68
C TRP A 116 3.96 -3.47 6.02
N LEU A 117 2.83 -2.99 5.46
CA LEU A 117 2.73 -1.65 4.86
C LEU A 117 3.09 -0.53 5.85
N CYS A 118 2.82 -0.75 7.14
CA CYS A 118 3.15 0.17 8.22
C CYS A 118 4.52 -0.05 8.86
N ALA A 119 5.41 -0.86 8.26
CA ALA A 119 6.74 -1.19 8.79
C ALA A 119 6.71 -1.76 10.23
N ARG A 120 5.63 -2.45 10.60
CA ARG A 120 5.49 -3.07 11.93
C ARG A 120 6.00 -4.48 11.98
N MET A 121 5.68 -5.30 10.97
CA MET A 121 6.10 -6.71 10.88
C MET A 121 6.51 -7.03 9.44
N PRO A 122 7.46 -7.95 9.22
CA PRO A 122 7.79 -8.43 7.88
C PRO A 122 6.63 -9.20 7.25
N LEU A 123 6.54 -9.17 5.91
CA LEU A 123 5.45 -9.82 5.16
C LEU A 123 5.54 -11.36 5.17
N ILE A 124 6.75 -11.90 5.14
CA ILE A 124 7.04 -13.34 5.17
C ILE A 124 8.03 -13.55 6.30
N HIS A 125 7.74 -14.48 7.20
CA HIS A 125 8.69 -14.92 8.22
C HIS A 125 9.58 -16.04 7.66
N PRO A 126 10.88 -16.09 8.02
CA PRO A 126 11.68 -17.28 7.80
C PRO A 126 10.94 -18.48 8.41
N SER A 127 10.88 -19.56 7.64
CA SER A 127 9.86 -20.62 7.64
C SER A 127 9.24 -20.99 9.00
N GLU A 128 7.96 -21.37 8.98
CA GLU A 128 7.25 -22.10 10.07
C GLU A 128 8.00 -23.35 10.58
N HIS A 129 9.00 -23.83 9.82
CA HIS A 129 9.86 -24.95 10.14
C HIS A 129 11.12 -24.58 10.96
N ASP A 130 11.40 -23.28 11.13
CA ASP A 130 12.43 -22.81 12.04
C ASP A 130 11.82 -22.71 13.45
N SER A 131 12.07 -23.74 14.25
CA SER A 131 11.52 -23.84 15.61
C SER A 131 12.31 -23.05 16.65
N ASP A 132 13.39 -22.36 16.25
CA ASP A 132 14.20 -21.54 17.15
C ASP A 132 13.58 -20.13 17.30
N PRO A 133 13.01 -19.79 18.47
CA PRO A 133 12.43 -18.47 18.70
C PRO A 133 13.45 -17.32 18.52
N THR A 134 14.73 -17.61 18.74
CA THR A 134 15.81 -16.63 18.64
C THR A 134 16.00 -16.14 17.20
N HIS A 135 15.82 -17.02 16.21
CA HIS A 135 15.89 -16.62 14.80
C HIS A 135 14.73 -15.73 14.39
N TYR A 136 13.53 -15.98 14.92
CA TYR A 136 12.37 -15.12 14.71
C TYR A 136 12.59 -13.72 15.27
N GLU A 137 13.02 -13.62 16.54
CA GLU A 137 13.29 -12.34 17.20
C GLU A 137 14.37 -11.55 16.45
N GLN A 138 15.49 -12.20 16.10
CA GLN A 138 16.56 -11.58 15.33
C GLN A 138 16.10 -11.11 13.94
N TYR A 139 15.22 -11.87 13.27
CA TYR A 139 14.69 -11.48 11.97
C TYR A 139 13.75 -10.27 12.05
N VAL A 140 12.86 -10.25 13.04
CA VAL A 140 11.97 -9.12 13.28
C VAL A 140 12.76 -7.87 13.65
N GLU A 141 13.77 -7.99 14.51
CA GLU A 141 14.66 -6.89 14.86
C GLU A 141 15.40 -6.37 13.60
N TYR A 142 15.95 -7.26 12.79
CA TYR A 142 16.61 -6.90 11.54
C TYR A 142 15.68 -6.18 10.56
N PHE A 143 14.42 -6.63 10.47
CA PHE A 143 13.40 -5.95 9.67
C PHE A 143 13.15 -4.53 10.19
N ASP A 144 12.89 -4.36 11.49
CA ASP A 144 12.60 -3.04 12.07
C ASP A 144 13.78 -2.06 11.87
N GLN A 145 15.02 -2.52 12.05
CA GLN A 145 16.21 -1.70 11.82
C GLN A 145 16.29 -1.15 10.38
N ARG A 146 15.78 -1.88 9.39
CA ARG A 146 15.80 -1.52 7.96
C ARG A 146 14.56 -0.78 7.50
N ALA A 147 13.39 -1.14 8.03
CA ALA A 147 12.09 -0.61 7.62
C ALA A 147 11.75 0.69 8.36
N THR A 148 12.32 0.92 9.54
CA THR A 148 12.00 2.05 10.41
C THR A 148 13.20 3.00 10.55
N PRO A 149 13.05 4.30 10.21
CA PRO A 149 14.07 5.31 10.47
C PRO A 149 14.47 5.36 11.95
N ALA A 150 15.76 5.60 12.22
CA ALA A 150 16.29 5.57 13.59
C ALA A 150 15.53 6.49 14.57
N TRP A 151 15.07 7.66 14.11
CA TRP A 151 14.31 8.60 14.93
C TRP A 151 12.91 8.09 15.33
N SER A 152 12.27 7.25 14.52
CA SER A 152 10.95 6.67 14.82
C SER A 152 11.06 5.50 15.81
N ARG A 153 12.19 4.77 15.77
CA ARG A 153 12.45 3.66 16.71
C ARG A 153 12.59 4.13 18.15
N ILE A 154 13.24 5.28 18.37
CA ILE A 154 13.43 5.88 19.70
C ILE A 154 12.09 6.29 20.32
N ASP A 155 11.12 6.70 19.50
CA ASP A 155 9.81 7.14 19.97
C ASP A 155 8.96 5.95 20.45
N ARG A 156 8.96 4.85 19.68
CA ARG A 156 8.22 3.62 20.05
C ARG A 156 8.70 3.00 21.36
N SER A 157 10.02 3.01 21.62
CA SER A 157 10.56 2.52 22.90
C SER A 157 10.13 3.35 24.10
N ARG A 158 9.78 4.63 23.89
CA ARG A 158 9.30 5.52 24.96
C ARG A 158 7.82 5.31 25.26
N ASP A 159 7.03 5.03 24.23
CA ASP A 159 5.60 4.73 24.37
C ASP A 159 5.35 3.39 25.10
N ASP A 160 6.22 2.39 24.91
CA ASP A 160 6.12 1.09 25.61
C ASP A 160 6.54 1.17 27.11
N GLU A 161 7.21 2.25 27.54
CA GLU A 161 7.64 2.49 28.92
C GLU A 161 6.66 3.35 29.75
N ALA A 162 5.59 3.87 29.14
CA ALA A 162 4.61 4.80 29.74
C ALA A 162 3.28 4.11 30.13
#